data_AF-A0A7X5QJX0-F1
#
_entry.id   AF-A0A7X5QJX0-F1
#
_cell.length_a   1.000
_cell.length_b   1.000
_cell.length_c   1.000
_cell.angle_alpha   90.00
_cell.angle_beta   90.00
_cell.angle_gamma   90.00
#
_symmetry.space_group_name_H-M   'P 1'
#
loop_
_entity.id
_entity.type
_entity.pdbx_description
1 polymer ?
#
loop_
_entity_poly.entity_id
_entity_poly.type
_entity_poly.pdbx_seq_one_letter_code
_entity_poly.pdbx_strand_id
1 'polypeptide(L)'
;MSQQDHNQTRTSMFLGRKISVMQSGVPRREQLIGKSSVIQYQNRDIINNQQFVLLQRLLPRHLLESLMKSVWFRRRLNCGQVLKRNDLQQLIRAAAKSECDWDTVLGDHINLADRHLLQYWILQPLFDWWLRLLDPEIELWFIELDQLQIQERQLRAKAHFWQQVEDVSSQCREQHHQEIISLQTALDQRKQLLEELLLTAETQAHETWPNWFTGLDVLQTDDNLTAFTPVPEALSPCWTWLTTLKYDTEAAIHLQQWLCSRALCLPQDSFYWQSTTT
;
A
#
# COMPACT_ATOMS: atom_id res chain seq x y z
N MET A 1 -6.37 11.90 60.13
CA MET A 1 -7.73 11.57 59.67
C MET A 1 -7.78 11.73 58.16
N SER A 2 -8.21 10.64 57.51
CA SER A 2 -8.58 10.40 56.11
C SER A 2 -7.92 11.19 54.97
N GLN A 3 -7.06 10.48 54.23
CA GLN A 3 -6.88 10.63 52.79
C GLN A 3 -8.19 10.27 52.08
N GLN A 4 -8.52 10.97 50.99
CA GLN A 4 -9.57 10.58 50.05
C GLN A 4 -8.91 10.21 48.72
N ASP A 5 -9.03 8.93 48.36
CA ASP A 5 -8.62 8.36 47.09
C ASP A 5 -9.43 8.97 45.92
N HIS A 6 -8.74 9.44 44.91
CA HIS A 6 -9.30 9.83 43.61
C HIS A 6 -8.92 8.79 42.56
N ASN A 7 -9.48 7.59 42.66
CA ASN A 7 -9.48 6.58 41.59
C ASN A 7 -10.66 5.61 41.80
N GLN A 8 -11.89 6.11 41.72
CA GLN A 8 -13.07 5.23 41.58
C GLN A 8 -13.43 5.09 40.11
N THR A 9 -13.05 3.96 39.51
CA THR A 9 -13.57 3.47 38.24
C THR A 9 -15.08 3.29 38.39
N ARG A 10 -15.88 4.21 37.80
CA ARG A 10 -17.34 4.14 37.80
C ARG A 10 -17.81 2.88 37.08
N THR A 11 -18.04 1.80 37.82
CA THR A 11 -18.78 0.63 37.36
C THR A 11 -20.26 1.00 37.30
N SER A 12 -20.83 1.06 36.10
CA SER A 12 -22.25 1.38 35.89
C SER A 12 -23.00 0.11 35.52
N MET A 13 -24.25 -0.01 35.96
CA MET A 13 -25.11 -1.16 35.63
C MET A 13 -26.03 -0.80 34.47
N PHE A 14 -26.10 -1.64 33.44
CA PHE A 14 -27.09 -1.53 32.38
C PHE A 14 -27.85 -2.86 32.25
N LEU A 15 -29.17 -2.82 32.37
CA LEU A 15 -30.06 -3.99 32.32
C LEU A 15 -29.61 -5.15 33.24
N GLY A 16 -29.21 -4.82 34.48
CA GLY A 16 -28.79 -5.82 35.48
C GLY A 16 -27.41 -6.44 35.25
N ARG A 17 -26.64 -5.96 34.26
CA ARG A 17 -25.26 -6.39 34.01
C ARG A 17 -24.30 -5.27 34.37
N LYS A 18 -23.19 -5.62 35.05
CA LYS A 18 -22.09 -4.69 35.33
C LYS A 18 -21.41 -4.32 34.00
N ILE A 19 -21.26 -3.03 33.74
CA ILE A 19 -20.54 -2.48 32.60
C ILE A 19 -19.42 -1.58 33.12
N SER A 20 -18.20 -1.83 32.66
CA SER A 20 -17.08 -0.90 32.75
C SER A 20 -16.98 -0.12 31.44
N VAL A 21 -16.86 1.21 31.56
CA VAL A 21 -16.59 2.06 30.40
C VAL A 21 -15.11 1.89 30.06
N MET A 22 -14.81 1.25 28.92
CA MET A 22 -13.44 1.23 28.40
C MET A 22 -13.03 2.65 28.01
N GLN A 23 -11.92 3.14 28.57
CA GLN A 23 -11.36 4.44 28.23
C GLN A 23 -11.00 4.49 26.74
N SER A 24 -11.12 5.66 26.13
CA SER A 24 -10.89 5.95 24.70
C SER A 24 -9.45 5.74 24.20
N GLY A 25 -8.57 5.14 25.01
CA GLY A 25 -7.20 4.76 24.67
C GLY A 25 -7.02 3.31 24.22
N VAL A 26 -8.08 2.48 24.25
CA VAL A 26 -7.99 1.10 23.73
C VAL A 26 -7.86 1.15 22.20
N PRO A 27 -6.82 0.52 21.61
CA PRO A 27 -6.66 0.49 20.16
C PRO A 27 -7.92 -0.09 19.50
N ARG A 28 -8.47 0.64 18.52
CA ARG A 28 -9.67 0.21 17.81
C ARG A 28 -9.41 -1.12 17.11
N ARG A 29 -10.45 -1.95 16.93
CA ARG A 29 -10.36 -3.21 16.17
C ARG A 29 -9.62 -3.03 14.83
N GLU A 30 -9.83 -1.90 14.18
CA GLU A 30 -9.22 -1.48 12.91
C GLU A 30 -7.70 -1.26 13.01
N GLN A 31 -7.19 -0.87 14.18
CA GLN A 31 -5.76 -0.68 14.45
C GLN A 31 -5.06 -2.00 14.79
N LEU A 32 -5.81 -3.00 15.26
CA LEU A 32 -5.33 -4.30 15.72
C LEU A 32 -5.29 -5.37 14.62
N ILE A 33 -6.18 -5.28 13.64
CA ILE A 33 -6.27 -6.22 12.52
C ILE A 33 -5.30 -5.84 11.38
N GLY A 34 -4.59 -4.72 11.52
CA GLY A 34 -3.89 -4.09 10.41
C GLY A 34 -4.88 -3.40 9.47
N LYS A 35 -4.37 -2.86 8.37
CA LYS A 35 -5.14 -2.03 7.44
C LYS A 35 -6.30 -2.88 6.84
N SER A 36 -7.54 -2.71 7.30
CA SER A 36 -8.67 -3.40 6.67
C SER A 36 -8.85 -2.90 5.24
N SER A 37 -8.99 -3.80 4.27
CA SER A 37 -9.06 -3.47 2.85
C SER A 37 -10.10 -2.38 2.57
N VAL A 38 -11.33 -2.55 3.05
CA VAL A 38 -12.44 -1.60 2.82
C VAL A 38 -12.14 -0.19 3.38
N ILE A 39 -11.48 -0.10 4.53
CA ILE A 39 -11.16 1.20 5.17
C ILE A 39 -9.96 1.88 4.51
N GLN A 40 -9.01 1.11 3.95
CA GLN A 40 -7.90 1.68 3.17
C GLN A 40 -8.39 2.44 1.93
N TYR A 41 -9.41 1.92 1.27
CA TYR A 41 -9.90 2.49 0.01
C TYR A 41 -10.69 3.78 0.21
N GLN A 42 -11.38 3.92 1.35
CA GLN A 42 -12.09 5.14 1.72
C GLN A 42 -11.13 6.25 2.20
N ASN A 43 -10.03 5.89 2.87
CA ASN A 43 -9.06 6.86 3.40
C ASN A 43 -8.17 7.55 2.34
N ARG A 44 -8.16 7.09 1.08
CA ARG A 44 -7.41 7.73 -0.02
C ARG A 44 -8.29 8.52 -0.99
N ASP A 45 -9.57 8.73 -0.68
CA ASP A 45 -10.54 9.48 -1.49
C ASP A 45 -10.67 9.07 -2.98
N ILE A 46 -10.20 7.87 -3.34
CA ILE A 46 -10.26 7.37 -4.73
C ILE A 46 -11.69 7.10 -5.17
N ILE A 47 -12.48 6.55 -4.25
CA ILE A 47 -13.89 6.30 -4.42
C ILE A 47 -14.60 7.13 -3.37
N ASN A 48 -15.35 8.13 -3.80
CA ASN A 48 -16.17 8.89 -2.86
C ASN A 48 -17.35 8.04 -2.35
N ASN A 49 -17.97 8.45 -1.25
CA ASN A 49 -19.06 7.70 -0.62
C ASN A 49 -20.24 7.41 -1.58
N GLN A 50 -20.57 8.35 -2.48
CA GLN A 50 -21.68 8.17 -3.43
C GLN A 50 -21.35 7.11 -4.48
N GLN A 51 -20.13 7.15 -5.01
CA GLN A 51 -19.62 6.15 -5.96
C GLN A 51 -19.54 4.76 -5.32
N PHE A 52 -19.10 4.69 -4.07
CA PHE A 52 -19.01 3.43 -3.35
C PHE A 52 -20.39 2.80 -3.12
N VAL A 53 -21.37 3.61 -2.68
CA VAL A 53 -22.76 3.15 -2.53
C VAL A 53 -23.36 2.69 -3.86
N LEU A 54 -23.05 3.37 -4.96
CA LEU A 54 -23.48 2.96 -6.29
C LEU A 54 -22.88 1.59 -6.67
N LEU A 55 -21.57 1.42 -6.50
CA LEU A 55 -20.88 0.16 -6.80
C LEU A 55 -21.40 -0.98 -5.93
N GLN A 56 -21.66 -0.75 -4.63
CA GLN A 56 -22.25 -1.75 -3.74
C GLN A 56 -23.66 -2.18 -4.15
N ARG A 57 -24.44 -1.30 -4.79
CA ARG A 57 -25.80 -1.62 -5.25
C ARG A 57 -25.80 -2.36 -6.59
N LEU A 58 -24.84 -2.06 -7.45
CA LEU A 58 -24.81 -2.57 -8.83
C LEU A 58 -23.93 -3.82 -9.00
N LEU A 59 -22.89 -3.96 -8.19
CA LEU A 59 -21.97 -5.09 -8.27
C LEU A 59 -22.32 -6.16 -7.24
N PRO A 60 -22.39 -7.44 -7.63
CA PRO A 60 -22.34 -8.55 -6.70
C PRO A 60 -21.15 -8.42 -5.75
N ARG A 61 -21.34 -8.83 -4.49
CA ARG A 61 -20.32 -8.70 -3.45
C ARG A 61 -18.95 -9.26 -3.86
N HIS A 62 -18.92 -10.44 -4.49
CA HIS A 62 -17.67 -11.07 -4.92
C HIS A 62 -16.94 -10.27 -6.02
N LEU A 63 -17.68 -9.64 -6.93
CA LEU A 63 -17.11 -8.77 -7.98
C LEU A 63 -16.55 -7.49 -7.37
N LEU A 64 -17.25 -6.90 -6.39
CA LEU A 64 -16.74 -5.74 -5.65
C LEU A 64 -15.45 -6.09 -4.88
N GLU A 65 -15.44 -7.22 -4.17
CA GLU A 65 -14.25 -7.68 -3.45
C GLU A 65 -13.08 -8.00 -4.38
N SER A 66 -13.35 -8.58 -5.56
CA SER A 66 -12.35 -8.83 -6.61
C SER A 66 -11.83 -7.52 -7.21
N LEU A 67 -12.69 -6.54 -7.48
CA LEU A 67 -12.30 -5.22 -7.99
C LEU A 67 -11.33 -4.53 -7.03
N MET A 68 -11.63 -4.56 -5.73
CA MET A 68 -10.78 -3.96 -4.71
C MET A 68 -9.38 -4.60 -4.63
N LYS A 69 -9.25 -5.84 -5.08
CA LYS A 69 -7.98 -6.60 -5.14
C LYS A 69 -7.28 -6.52 -6.49
N SER A 70 -7.94 -5.99 -7.53
CA SER A 70 -7.40 -5.96 -8.88
C SER A 70 -6.12 -5.13 -8.93
N VAL A 71 -5.24 -5.47 -9.87
CA VAL A 71 -4.02 -4.70 -10.14
C VAL A 71 -4.40 -3.30 -10.62
N TRP A 72 -5.43 -3.17 -11.46
CA TRP A 72 -5.93 -1.87 -11.93
C TRP A 72 -6.26 -0.91 -10.77
N PHE A 73 -7.06 -1.38 -9.81
CA PHE A 73 -7.50 -0.54 -8.70
C PHE A 73 -6.35 -0.21 -7.75
N ARG A 74 -5.47 -1.19 -7.47
CA ARG A 74 -4.27 -0.99 -6.63
C ARG A 74 -3.30 0.05 -7.21
N ARG A 75 -3.11 0.07 -8.53
CA ARG A 75 -2.22 1.05 -9.18
C ARG A 75 -2.80 2.46 -9.09
N ARG A 76 -4.11 2.61 -9.26
CA ARG A 76 -4.80 3.88 -8.99
C ARG A 76 -4.69 4.33 -7.53
N LEU A 77 -4.78 3.40 -6.58
CA LEU A 77 -4.52 3.65 -5.15
C LEU A 77 -3.14 4.23 -4.89
N ASN A 78 -2.11 3.73 -5.56
CA ASN A 78 -0.75 4.20 -5.37
C ASN A 78 -0.54 5.64 -5.86
N CYS A 79 -1.16 6.01 -6.98
CA CYS A 79 -1.07 7.37 -7.55
C CYS A 79 -2.21 8.32 -7.14
N GLY A 80 -3.15 7.90 -6.28
CA GLY A 80 -4.27 8.74 -5.87
C GLY A 80 -5.25 9.10 -7.00
N GLN A 81 -5.33 8.29 -8.06
CA GLN A 81 -6.23 8.57 -9.18
C GLN A 81 -7.68 8.23 -8.85
N VAL A 82 -8.47 9.28 -8.62
CA VAL A 82 -9.92 9.20 -8.33
C VAL A 82 -10.69 8.59 -9.51
N LEU A 83 -11.72 7.79 -9.20
CA LEU A 83 -12.63 7.26 -10.22
C LEU A 83 -13.47 8.37 -10.87
N LYS A 84 -13.35 8.49 -12.18
CA LYS A 84 -14.15 9.36 -13.04
C LYS A 84 -15.44 8.65 -13.46
N ARG A 85 -16.38 9.42 -14.01
CA ARG A 85 -17.65 8.89 -14.55
C ARG A 85 -17.44 7.78 -15.59
N ASN A 86 -16.45 7.94 -16.47
CA ASN A 86 -16.16 6.96 -17.51
C ASN A 86 -15.68 5.63 -16.92
N ASP A 87 -14.88 5.69 -15.85
CA ASP A 87 -14.39 4.49 -15.15
C ASP A 87 -15.56 3.73 -14.54
N LEU A 88 -16.50 4.43 -13.87
CA LEU A 88 -17.69 3.79 -13.31
C LEU A 88 -18.56 3.12 -14.38
N GLN A 89 -18.70 3.76 -15.55
CA GLN A 89 -19.43 3.17 -16.67
C GLN A 89 -18.72 1.91 -17.20
N GLN A 90 -17.40 1.94 -17.32
CA GLN A 90 -16.62 0.77 -17.73
C GLN A 90 -16.75 -0.36 -16.71
N LEU A 91 -16.66 -0.06 -15.41
CA LEU A 91 -16.84 -1.05 -14.33
C LEU A 91 -18.20 -1.74 -14.40
N ILE A 92 -19.28 -0.96 -14.54
CA ILE A 92 -20.65 -1.51 -14.63
C ILE A 92 -20.83 -2.33 -15.91
N ARG A 93 -20.27 -1.89 -17.05
CA ARG A 93 -20.33 -2.63 -18.32
C ARG A 93 -19.52 -3.92 -18.28
N ALA A 94 -18.35 -3.90 -17.65
CA ALA A 94 -17.49 -5.07 -17.48
C ALA A 94 -18.15 -6.10 -16.55
N ALA A 95 -18.74 -5.65 -15.44
CA ALA A 95 -19.47 -6.49 -14.50
C ALA A 95 -20.71 -7.18 -15.09
N ALA A 96 -21.28 -6.65 -16.16
CA ALA A 96 -22.41 -7.28 -16.86
C ALA A 96 -22.01 -8.56 -17.62
N LYS A 97 -20.70 -8.82 -17.80
CA LYS A 97 -20.19 -10.05 -18.42
C LYS A 97 -20.09 -11.17 -17.36
N SER A 98 -20.43 -12.39 -17.74
CA SER A 98 -20.53 -13.56 -16.82
C SER A 98 -19.22 -13.95 -16.14
N GLU A 99 -18.08 -13.69 -16.79
CA GLU A 99 -16.75 -13.84 -16.23
C GLU A 99 -16.03 -12.50 -16.40
N CYS A 100 -15.74 -11.83 -15.29
CA CYS A 100 -15.09 -10.53 -15.29
C CYS A 100 -13.74 -10.63 -14.59
N ASP A 101 -12.68 -10.76 -15.40
CA ASP A 101 -11.32 -10.52 -14.95
C ASP A 101 -10.98 -9.04 -15.16
N TRP A 102 -10.99 -8.28 -14.06
CA TRP A 102 -10.74 -6.84 -14.07
C TRP A 102 -9.42 -6.47 -14.72
N ASP A 103 -8.37 -7.28 -14.54
CA ASP A 103 -7.02 -6.96 -14.99
C ASP A 103 -6.84 -7.17 -16.51
N THR A 104 -7.79 -7.85 -17.16
CA THR A 104 -7.81 -8.00 -18.63
C THR A 104 -8.71 -7.00 -19.33
N VAL A 105 -9.72 -6.46 -18.62
CA VAL A 105 -10.76 -5.60 -19.18
C VAL A 105 -10.53 -4.13 -18.90
N LEU A 106 -9.93 -3.78 -17.76
CA LEU A 106 -9.72 -2.39 -17.35
C LEU A 106 -8.30 -1.94 -17.69
N GLY A 107 -8.19 -0.66 -18.05
CA GLY A 107 -6.92 0.00 -18.31
C GLY A 107 -7.09 1.51 -18.39
N ASP A 108 -5.98 2.22 -18.19
CA ASP A 108 -5.94 3.66 -18.11
C ASP A 108 -5.22 4.31 -19.30
N HIS A 109 -5.66 5.52 -19.63
CA HIS A 109 -5.01 6.36 -20.65
C HIS A 109 -4.17 7.40 -19.94
N ILE A 110 -2.86 7.19 -19.91
CA ILE A 110 -1.94 7.84 -18.98
C ILE A 110 -1.08 8.84 -19.75
N ASN A 111 -1.19 10.12 -19.37
CA ASN A 111 -0.32 11.17 -19.87
C ASN A 111 0.99 11.18 -19.10
N LEU A 112 2.08 10.76 -19.74
CA LEU A 112 3.41 10.71 -19.13
C LEU A 112 4.10 12.09 -19.08
N ALA A 113 3.49 13.13 -19.65
CA ALA A 113 3.92 14.51 -19.43
C ALA A 113 3.57 15.02 -18.01
N ASP A 114 2.66 14.34 -17.30
CA ASP A 114 2.40 14.62 -15.88
C ASP A 114 3.44 13.87 -15.03
N ARG A 115 4.31 14.63 -14.34
CA ARG A 115 5.39 14.12 -13.49
C ARG A 115 4.90 13.12 -12.45
N HIS A 116 3.73 13.37 -11.86
CA HIS A 116 3.14 12.49 -10.86
C HIS A 116 2.74 11.16 -11.49
N LEU A 117 2.13 11.20 -12.67
CA LEU A 117 1.77 9.97 -13.38
C LEU A 117 3.00 9.22 -13.86
N LEU A 118 3.99 9.91 -14.41
CA LEU A 118 5.27 9.33 -14.80
C LEU A 118 5.96 8.61 -13.64
N GLN A 119 6.00 9.26 -12.46
CA GLN A 119 6.57 8.67 -11.25
C GLN A 119 5.86 7.37 -10.85
N TYR A 120 4.53 7.39 -10.70
CA TYR A 120 3.81 6.25 -10.12
C TYR A 120 3.42 5.16 -11.13
N TRP A 121 3.30 5.48 -12.42
CA TRP A 121 2.93 4.50 -13.45
C TRP A 121 4.14 3.87 -14.13
N ILE A 122 5.28 4.56 -14.16
CA ILE A 122 6.49 4.08 -14.85
C ILE A 122 7.65 3.95 -13.87
N LEU A 123 8.13 5.04 -13.28
CA LEU A 123 9.41 5.04 -12.58
C LEU A 123 9.40 4.15 -11.33
N GLN A 124 8.42 4.29 -10.45
CA GLN A 124 8.30 3.47 -9.25
C GLN A 124 8.12 1.98 -9.58
N PRO A 125 7.19 1.55 -10.46
CA PRO A 125 7.09 0.16 -10.86
C PRO A 125 8.37 -0.40 -11.51
N LEU A 126 9.08 0.40 -12.32
CA LEU A 126 10.36 0.02 -12.91
C LEU A 126 11.43 -0.20 -11.84
N PHE A 127 11.52 0.71 -10.88
CA PHE A 127 12.46 0.59 -9.76
C PHE A 127 12.15 -0.64 -8.91
N ASP A 128 10.90 -0.84 -8.53
CA ASP A 128 10.48 -2.01 -7.73
C ASP A 128 10.72 -3.34 -8.48
N TRP A 129 10.58 -3.35 -9.81
CA TRP A 129 10.88 -4.52 -10.64
C TRP A 129 12.39 -4.76 -10.76
N TRP A 130 13.15 -3.71 -10.99
CA TRP A 130 14.61 -3.79 -11.11
C TRP A 130 15.24 -4.20 -9.77
N LEU A 131 14.72 -3.69 -8.65
CA LEU A 131 15.16 -4.06 -7.31
C LEU A 131 14.96 -5.56 -7.04
N ARG A 132 13.85 -6.14 -7.56
CA ARG A 132 13.61 -7.60 -7.53
C ARG A 132 14.57 -8.42 -8.39
N LEU A 133 15.21 -7.81 -9.39
CA LEU A 133 16.28 -8.47 -10.14
C LEU A 133 17.59 -8.49 -9.36
N LEU A 134 17.84 -7.48 -8.52
CA LEU A 134 19.00 -7.45 -7.63
C LEU A 134 18.84 -8.45 -6.48
N ASP A 135 17.66 -8.44 -5.84
CA ASP A 135 17.33 -9.37 -4.77
C ASP A 135 15.86 -9.85 -4.87
N PRO A 136 15.63 -11.13 -5.22
CA PRO A 136 14.29 -11.69 -5.32
C PRO A 136 13.50 -11.72 -4.01
N GLU A 137 14.17 -11.71 -2.85
CA GLU A 137 13.51 -11.83 -1.55
C GLU A 137 12.99 -10.49 -1.01
N ILE A 138 13.37 -9.36 -1.62
CA ILE A 138 13.09 -8.04 -1.08
C ILE A 138 11.59 -7.77 -0.90
N GLU A 139 10.74 -8.27 -1.81
CA GLU A 139 9.28 -8.16 -1.70
C GLU A 139 8.74 -8.95 -0.50
N LEU A 140 9.33 -10.11 -0.20
CA LEU A 140 8.96 -10.92 0.97
C LEU A 140 9.34 -10.21 2.27
N TRP A 141 10.49 -9.54 2.31
CA TRP A 141 10.92 -8.76 3.47
C TRP A 141 10.00 -7.59 3.76
N PHE A 142 9.55 -6.85 2.73
CA PHE A 142 8.55 -5.79 2.91
C PHE A 142 7.21 -6.33 3.42
N ILE A 143 6.74 -7.46 2.88
CA ILE A 143 5.51 -8.12 3.36
C ILE A 143 5.67 -8.54 4.82
N GLU A 144 6.82 -9.12 5.17
CA GLU A 144 7.10 -9.58 6.52
C GLU A 144 7.19 -8.41 7.51
N LEU A 145 7.83 -7.30 7.15
CA LEU A 145 7.86 -6.09 7.98
C LEU A 145 6.45 -5.56 8.27
N ASP A 146 5.58 -5.50 7.25
CA ASP A 146 4.18 -5.11 7.42
C ASP A 146 3.46 -6.05 8.41
N GLN A 147 3.71 -7.35 8.33
CA GLN A 147 3.16 -8.34 9.27
C GLN A 147 3.72 -8.17 10.69
N LEU A 148 5.02 -7.96 10.85
CA LEU A 148 5.66 -7.74 12.15
C LEU A 148 5.16 -6.45 12.81
N GLN A 149 4.88 -5.40 12.04
CA GLN A 149 4.24 -4.18 12.55
C GLN A 149 2.81 -4.45 13.06
N ILE A 150 2.06 -5.34 12.41
CA ILE A 150 0.73 -5.75 12.87
C ILE A 150 0.85 -6.56 14.16
N GLN A 151 1.75 -7.55 14.19
CA GLN A 151 1.99 -8.38 15.37
C GLN A 151 2.42 -7.55 16.58
N GLU A 152 3.29 -6.56 16.38
CA GLU A 152 3.69 -5.63 17.45
C GLU A 152 2.49 -4.88 18.04
N ARG A 153 1.59 -4.36 17.21
CA ARG A 153 0.37 -3.67 17.68
C ARG A 153 -0.52 -4.62 18.47
N GLN A 154 -0.63 -5.88 18.03
CA GLN A 154 -1.39 -6.91 18.74
C GLN A 154 -0.76 -7.26 20.09
N LEU A 155 0.57 -7.38 20.16
CA LEU A 155 1.29 -7.61 21.42
C LEU A 155 1.13 -6.43 22.38
N ARG A 156 1.24 -5.19 21.91
CA ARG A 156 0.99 -3.99 22.74
C ARG A 156 -0.43 -3.97 23.31
N ALA A 157 -1.42 -4.35 22.50
CA ALA A 157 -2.80 -4.44 22.95
C ALA A 157 -3.03 -5.59 23.95
N LYS A 158 -2.41 -6.75 23.72
CA LYS A 158 -2.40 -7.88 24.66
C LYS A 158 -1.77 -7.46 25.99
N ALA A 159 -0.64 -6.73 25.96
CA ALA A 159 0.04 -6.22 27.13
C ALA A 159 -0.86 -5.27 27.94
N HIS A 160 -1.45 -4.29 27.26
CA HIS A 160 -2.37 -3.33 27.88
C HIS A 160 -3.60 -4.02 28.49
N PHE A 161 -4.16 -5.02 27.80
CA PHE A 161 -5.26 -5.83 28.34
C PHE A 161 -4.85 -6.50 29.66
N TRP A 162 -3.74 -7.24 29.69
CA TRP A 162 -3.32 -7.96 30.90
C TRP A 162 -2.91 -7.05 32.07
N GLN A 163 -2.54 -5.79 31.80
CA GLN A 163 -2.32 -4.78 32.84
C GLN A 163 -3.63 -4.31 33.51
N GLN A 164 -4.75 -4.36 32.80
CA GLN A 164 -6.05 -3.83 33.26
C GLN A 164 -7.00 -4.89 33.82
N VAL A 165 -6.65 -6.18 33.73
CA VAL A 165 -7.53 -7.26 34.17
C VAL A 165 -7.49 -7.41 35.69
N GLU A 166 -8.60 -7.07 36.34
CA GLU A 166 -8.76 -7.10 37.80
C GLU A 166 -9.10 -8.52 38.33
N ASP A 167 -9.92 -9.30 37.60
CA ASP A 167 -10.51 -10.58 38.05
C ASP A 167 -9.68 -11.85 37.74
N VAL A 168 -8.35 -11.75 37.66
CA VAL A 168 -7.46 -12.89 37.34
C VAL A 168 -6.38 -13.07 38.41
N SER A 169 -5.98 -14.33 38.64
CA SER A 169 -4.91 -14.65 39.58
C SER A 169 -3.59 -13.98 39.18
N SER A 170 -2.78 -13.59 40.17
CA SER A 170 -1.45 -13.00 39.93
C SER A 170 -0.55 -13.90 39.09
N GLN A 171 -0.58 -15.21 39.35
CA GLN A 171 0.19 -16.22 38.62
C GLN A 171 -0.16 -16.24 37.12
N CYS A 172 -1.45 -16.16 36.77
CA CYS A 172 -1.87 -16.14 35.37
C CYS A 172 -1.46 -14.85 34.66
N ARG A 173 -1.57 -13.69 35.34
CA ARG A 173 -1.08 -12.41 34.80
C ARG A 173 0.43 -12.44 34.54
N GLU A 174 1.20 -13.03 35.45
CA GLU A 174 2.65 -13.12 35.33
C GLU A 174 3.08 -14.07 34.20
N GLN A 175 2.39 -15.21 34.03
CA GLN A 175 2.62 -16.10 32.88
C GLN A 175 2.41 -15.40 31.54
N HIS A 176 1.29 -14.68 31.37
CA HIS A 176 1.04 -13.94 30.14
C HIS A 176 1.99 -12.75 29.95
N HIS A 177 2.43 -12.11 31.03
CA HIS A 177 3.43 -11.06 30.94
C HIS A 177 4.77 -11.59 30.42
N GLN A 178 5.24 -12.73 30.94
CA GLN A 178 6.45 -13.39 30.47
C GLN A 178 6.33 -13.87 29.02
N GLU A 179 5.18 -14.41 28.62
CA GLU A 179 4.88 -14.79 27.23
C GLU A 179 4.95 -13.57 26.29
N ILE A 180 4.42 -12.42 26.72
CA ILE A 180 4.47 -11.19 25.90
C ILE A 180 5.91 -10.70 25.77
N ILE A 181 6.70 -10.72 26.85
CA ILE A 181 8.11 -10.34 26.79
C ILE A 181 8.87 -11.23 25.82
N SER A 182 8.70 -12.56 25.91
CA SER A 182 9.41 -13.48 25.01
C SER A 182 9.02 -13.27 23.54
N LEU A 183 7.73 -13.12 23.24
CA LEU A 183 7.25 -12.82 21.89
C LEU A 183 7.75 -11.47 21.38
N GLN A 184 7.78 -10.44 22.23
CA GLN A 184 8.31 -9.13 21.88
C GLN A 184 9.80 -9.21 21.53
N THR A 185 10.60 -9.93 22.34
CA THR A 185 12.04 -10.09 22.05
C THR A 185 12.30 -10.82 20.74
N ALA A 186 11.55 -11.88 20.42
CA ALA A 186 11.68 -12.59 19.16
C ALA A 186 11.27 -11.71 17.96
N LEU A 187 10.21 -10.92 18.12
CA LEU A 187 9.75 -9.97 17.12
C LEU A 187 10.79 -8.87 16.84
N ASP A 188 11.37 -8.29 17.89
CA ASP A 188 12.39 -7.23 17.77
C ASP A 188 13.67 -7.77 17.12
N GLN A 189 14.11 -8.98 17.48
CA GLN A 189 15.23 -9.65 16.81
C GLN A 189 14.97 -9.86 15.32
N ARG A 190 13.76 -10.31 14.95
CA ARG A 190 13.44 -10.52 13.53
C ARG A 190 13.38 -9.21 12.75
N LYS A 191 12.85 -8.14 13.35
CA LYS A 191 12.86 -6.81 12.73
C LYS A 191 14.27 -6.28 12.50
N GLN A 192 15.15 -6.39 13.49
CA GLN A 192 16.55 -5.96 13.36
C GLN A 192 17.25 -6.68 12.21
N LEU A 193 17.06 -8.00 12.10
CA LEU A 193 17.61 -8.78 10.99
C LEU A 193 17.07 -8.30 9.64
N LEU A 194 15.76 -8.03 9.50
CA LEU A 194 15.19 -7.52 8.26
C LEU A 194 15.70 -6.10 7.91
N GLU A 195 15.91 -5.24 8.91
CA GLU A 195 16.49 -3.91 8.73
C GLU A 195 17.92 -3.99 8.19
N GLU A 196 18.74 -4.92 8.71
CA GLU A 196 20.09 -5.17 8.21
C GLU A 196 20.10 -5.68 6.76
N LEU A 197 19.19 -6.60 6.41
CA LEU A 197 19.04 -7.11 5.05
C LEU A 197 18.62 -6.01 4.08
N LEU A 198 17.63 -5.20 4.46
CA LEU A 198 17.17 -4.08 3.62
C LEU A 198 18.22 -3.00 3.45
N LEU A 199 18.99 -2.68 4.49
CA LEU A 199 20.11 -1.73 4.38
C LEU A 199 21.18 -2.23 3.41
N THR A 200 21.46 -3.53 3.42
CA THR A 200 22.41 -4.15 2.50
C THR A 200 21.89 -4.07 1.06
N ALA A 201 20.62 -4.41 0.83
CA ALA A 201 19.99 -4.31 -0.49
C ALA A 201 19.93 -2.85 -0.98
N GLU A 202 19.64 -1.90 -0.09
CA GLU A 202 19.64 -0.46 -0.39
C GLU A 202 21.04 0.00 -0.83
N THR A 203 22.09 -0.42 -0.11
CA THR A 203 23.48 -0.08 -0.46
C THR A 203 23.83 -0.62 -1.85
N GLN A 204 23.49 -1.87 -2.14
CA GLN A 204 23.71 -2.47 -3.45
C GLN A 204 22.92 -1.75 -4.56
N ALA A 205 21.67 -1.36 -4.29
CA ALA A 205 20.86 -0.58 -5.21
C ALA A 205 21.49 0.80 -5.50
N HIS A 206 22.02 1.49 -4.49
CA HIS A 206 22.73 2.76 -4.67
C HIS A 206 24.01 2.60 -5.51
N GLU A 207 24.77 1.52 -5.30
CA GLU A 207 25.99 1.28 -6.09
C GLU A 207 25.69 0.98 -7.56
N THR A 208 24.60 0.25 -7.82
CA THR A 208 24.20 -0.19 -9.17
C THR A 208 23.38 0.85 -9.94
N TRP A 209 22.68 1.75 -9.24
CA TRP A 209 22.01 2.91 -9.84
C TRP A 209 22.18 4.18 -8.98
N PRO A 210 23.36 4.83 -9.02
CA PRO A 210 23.70 5.94 -8.13
C PRO A 210 22.80 7.17 -8.26
N ASN A 211 22.28 7.40 -9.47
CA ASN A 211 21.55 8.62 -9.80
C ASN A 211 20.03 8.46 -9.69
N TRP A 212 19.53 7.39 -9.08
CA TRP A 212 18.10 7.18 -8.88
C TRP A 212 17.44 8.31 -8.07
N PHE A 213 17.93 8.57 -6.85
CA PHE A 213 17.36 9.59 -5.96
C PHE A 213 17.59 11.01 -6.50
N THR A 214 18.80 11.29 -6.97
CA THR A 214 19.12 12.57 -7.65
C THR A 214 18.22 12.81 -8.87
N GLY A 215 17.96 11.75 -9.64
CA GLY A 215 17.07 11.82 -10.80
C GLY A 215 15.62 12.13 -10.40
N LEU A 216 15.11 11.54 -9.32
CA LEU A 216 13.79 11.86 -8.79
C LEU A 216 13.69 13.33 -8.36
N ASP A 217 14.70 13.86 -7.66
CA ASP A 217 14.72 15.26 -7.23
C ASP A 217 14.71 16.21 -8.43
N VAL A 218 15.55 15.93 -9.45
CA VAL A 218 15.63 16.75 -10.67
C VAL A 218 14.36 16.63 -11.52
N LEU A 219 13.69 15.47 -11.53
CA LEU A 219 12.40 15.31 -12.22
C LEU A 219 11.34 16.25 -11.62
N GLN A 220 11.33 16.40 -10.29
CA GLN A 220 10.38 17.29 -9.62
C GLN A 220 10.64 18.76 -9.93
N THR A 221 11.87 19.17 -10.24
CA THR A 221 12.20 20.56 -10.55
C THR A 221 12.13 20.86 -12.05
N ASP A 222 12.87 20.10 -12.86
CA ASP A 222 13.20 20.46 -14.26
C ASP A 222 12.61 19.51 -15.31
N ASP A 223 11.80 18.52 -14.88
CA ASP A 223 11.16 17.52 -15.77
C ASP A 223 12.17 16.75 -16.65
N ASN A 224 13.40 16.58 -16.15
CA ASN A 224 14.50 16.05 -16.93
C ASN A 224 14.87 14.60 -16.57
N LEU A 225 14.55 13.66 -17.46
CA LEU A 225 14.87 12.25 -17.32
C LEU A 225 16.35 11.91 -17.51
N THR A 226 17.19 12.81 -18.03
CA THR A 226 18.63 12.52 -18.20
C THR A 226 19.36 12.45 -16.87
N ALA A 227 18.82 13.05 -15.81
CA ALA A 227 19.43 13.05 -14.48
C ALA A 227 19.52 11.65 -13.85
N PHE A 228 18.74 10.68 -14.34
CA PHE A 228 18.81 9.28 -13.91
C PHE A 228 19.97 8.49 -14.55
N THR A 229 20.66 9.06 -15.54
CA THR A 229 21.73 8.36 -16.25
C THR A 229 23.04 8.39 -15.45
N PRO A 230 23.84 7.31 -15.45
CA PRO A 230 23.65 6.05 -16.18
C PRO A 230 22.54 5.20 -15.56
N VAL A 231 21.70 4.62 -16.44
CA VAL A 231 20.64 3.70 -16.02
C VAL A 231 21.12 2.25 -16.10
N PRO A 232 20.61 1.34 -15.23
CA PRO A 232 20.92 -0.08 -15.30
C PRO A 232 20.67 -0.67 -16.69
N GLU A 233 21.56 -1.56 -17.13
CA GLU A 233 21.51 -2.16 -18.48
C GLU A 233 20.16 -2.82 -18.79
N ALA A 234 19.58 -3.52 -17.80
CA ALA A 234 18.28 -4.17 -17.91
C ALA A 234 17.13 -3.20 -18.27
N LEU A 235 17.29 -1.92 -17.96
CA LEU A 235 16.30 -0.86 -18.22
C LEU A 235 16.59 -0.08 -19.51
N SER A 236 17.76 -0.26 -20.13
CA SER A 236 18.19 0.53 -21.30
C SER A 236 17.18 0.55 -22.47
N PRO A 237 16.54 -0.58 -22.87
CA PRO A 237 15.52 -0.55 -23.92
C PRO A 237 14.32 0.32 -23.53
N CYS A 238 13.80 0.13 -22.32
CA CYS A 238 12.68 0.89 -21.77
C CYS A 238 12.99 2.38 -21.69
N TRP A 239 14.20 2.72 -21.24
CA TRP A 239 14.64 4.10 -21.07
C TRP A 239 14.77 4.84 -22.40
N THR A 240 15.16 4.13 -23.46
CA THR A 240 15.24 4.68 -24.82
C THR A 240 13.86 5.13 -25.29
N TRP A 241 12.83 4.28 -25.18
CA TRP A 241 11.47 4.67 -25.56
C TRP A 241 10.88 5.76 -24.66
N LEU A 242 11.19 5.73 -23.36
CA LEU A 242 10.70 6.74 -22.42
C LEU A 242 11.24 8.14 -22.76
N THR A 243 12.52 8.24 -23.14
CA THR A 243 13.16 9.53 -23.48
C THR A 243 12.78 10.04 -24.86
N THR A 244 12.31 9.19 -25.78
CA THR A 244 11.85 9.61 -27.12
C THR A 244 10.35 9.85 -27.21
N LEU A 245 9.57 9.53 -26.16
CA LEU A 245 8.09 9.53 -26.17
C LEU A 245 7.46 10.87 -26.54
N LYS A 246 8.17 11.99 -26.30
CA LYS A 246 7.74 13.34 -26.71
C LYS A 246 7.72 13.53 -28.23
N TYR A 247 8.55 12.79 -28.96
CA TYR A 247 8.78 12.98 -30.40
C TYR A 247 8.32 11.78 -31.25
N ASP A 248 8.19 10.61 -30.63
CA ASP A 248 7.83 9.37 -31.31
C ASP A 248 6.61 8.71 -30.64
N THR A 249 5.50 8.68 -31.37
CA THR A 249 4.27 8.04 -30.90
C THR A 249 4.35 6.51 -30.88
N GLU A 250 5.23 5.90 -31.70
CA GLU A 250 5.43 4.45 -31.69
C GLU A 250 6.22 4.00 -30.46
N ALA A 251 7.08 4.86 -29.93
CA ALA A 251 7.79 4.61 -28.67
C ALA A 251 6.83 4.31 -27.50
N ALA A 252 5.66 4.95 -27.45
CA ALA A 252 4.64 4.67 -26.44
C ALA A 252 4.08 3.24 -26.53
N ILE A 253 3.94 2.70 -27.75
CA ILE A 253 3.47 1.33 -27.98
C ILE A 253 4.55 0.33 -27.52
N HIS A 254 5.80 0.56 -27.90
CA HIS A 254 6.91 -0.31 -27.49
C HIS A 254 7.12 -0.28 -25.97
N LEU A 255 7.03 0.91 -25.36
CA LEU A 255 7.06 1.06 -23.91
C LEU A 255 5.95 0.25 -23.24
N GLN A 256 4.71 0.38 -23.73
CA GLN A 256 3.56 -0.36 -23.21
C GLN A 256 3.76 -1.87 -23.29
N GLN A 257 4.20 -2.38 -24.44
CA GLN A 257 4.42 -3.81 -24.64
C GLN A 257 5.51 -4.35 -23.72
N TRP A 258 6.62 -3.61 -23.57
CA TRP A 258 7.74 -4.00 -22.72
C TRP A 258 7.37 -4.04 -21.23
N LEU A 259 6.57 -3.07 -20.77
CA LEU A 259 6.05 -3.02 -19.40
C LEU A 259 5.02 -4.13 -19.16
N CYS A 260 4.11 -4.34 -20.10
CA CYS A 260 3.07 -5.36 -20.01
C CYS A 260 3.67 -6.77 -19.96
N SER A 261 4.72 -7.05 -20.75
CA SER A 261 5.40 -8.36 -20.73
C SER A 261 6.10 -8.68 -19.41
N ARG A 262 6.27 -7.68 -18.53
CA ARG A 262 6.86 -7.79 -17.19
C ARG A 262 5.83 -7.59 -16.07
N ALA A 263 4.54 -7.55 -16.42
CA ALA A 263 3.43 -7.28 -15.50
C ALA A 263 3.55 -5.93 -14.76
N LEU A 264 4.19 -4.93 -15.37
CA LEU A 264 4.33 -3.57 -14.82
C LEU A 264 3.21 -2.63 -15.26
N CYS A 265 2.51 -2.98 -16.33
CA CYS A 265 1.26 -2.36 -16.73
C CYS A 265 0.23 -3.40 -17.17
N LEU A 266 -1.02 -2.96 -17.34
CA LEU A 266 -2.11 -3.80 -17.81
C LEU A 266 -2.17 -3.80 -19.35
N PRO A 267 -2.75 -4.85 -19.96
CA PRO A 267 -2.88 -4.94 -21.41
C PRO A 267 -3.69 -3.80 -22.03
N GLN A 268 -4.67 -3.27 -21.29
CA GLN A 268 -5.55 -2.19 -21.75
C GLN A 268 -5.02 -0.79 -21.39
N ASP A 269 -3.87 -0.69 -20.72
CA ASP A 269 -3.24 0.61 -20.49
C ASP A 269 -2.67 1.17 -21.77
N SER A 270 -2.74 2.49 -21.90
CA SER A 270 -2.13 3.24 -23.00
C SER A 270 -1.36 4.43 -22.44
N PHE A 271 -0.18 4.68 -23.00
CA PHE A 271 0.67 5.80 -22.63
C PHE A 271 0.70 6.82 -23.76
N TYR A 272 0.79 8.09 -23.41
CA TYR A 272 0.99 9.17 -24.38
C TYR A 272 1.72 10.35 -23.73
N TRP A 273 2.27 11.24 -24.56
CA TRP A 273 2.87 12.50 -24.11
C TRP A 273 2.08 13.68 -24.68
N GLN A 274 1.41 14.42 -23.79
CA GLN A 274 0.78 15.68 -24.15
C GLN A 274 1.10 16.70 -23.07
N SER A 275 2.00 17.64 -23.38
CA SER A 275 2.31 18.73 -22.46
C SER A 275 1.02 19.49 -22.15
N THR A 276 0.59 19.45 -20.89
CA THR A 276 -0.45 20.34 -20.39
C THR A 276 0.14 21.73 -20.32
N THR A 277 -0.08 22.54 -21.35
CA THR A 277 0.14 23.98 -21.28
C THR A 277 -0.74 24.54 -20.17
N THR A 278 -0.12 24.87 -19.04
CA THR A 278 -0.62 25.86 -18.08
C THR A 278 0.26 27.07 -18.15
#